data_AF-A0A3N0FYR6-F1
#
_entry.id   AF-A0A3N0FYR6-F1
#
_cell.length_a   1.000
_cell.length_b   1.000
_cell.length_c   1.000
_cell.angle_alpha   90.00
_cell.angle_beta   90.00
_cell.angle_gamma   90.00
#
_symmetry.space_group_name_H-M   'P 1'
#
loop_
_entity.id
_entity.type
_entity.pdbx_description
1 polymer ?
#
loop_
_entity_poly.entity_id
_entity_poly.type
_entity_poly.pdbx_seq_one_letter_code
_entity_poly.pdbx_strand_id
1 'polypeptide(L)'
;MAYLADGHMLGANGVQTSSKTIWKGVGKERIDVENPAPGQRAGQLHYQDNKDNKYLYDPKTDSFPDAPKSVNNLLNDPSFRKAINKGMTQYLGEKK
;
A
#
# COMPACT_ATOMS: atom_id res chain seq x y z
N MET A 1 -1.19 16.59 -2.28
CA MET A 1 -0.29 16.58 -1.10
C MET A 1 -0.52 15.25 -0.38
N ALA A 2 0.45 14.33 -0.41
CA ALA A 2 0.30 13.00 0.19
C ALA A 2 0.23 13.13 1.72
N TYR A 3 -0.90 12.77 2.31
CA TYR A 3 -1.17 13.03 3.72
C TYR A 3 -0.76 11.87 4.63
N LEU A 4 -0.15 12.28 5.72
CA LEU A 4 0.59 11.60 6.77
C LEU A 4 -0.34 10.91 7.77
N ALA A 5 -0.24 9.59 7.98
CA ALA A 5 -1.14 8.86 8.89
C ALA A 5 -1.21 9.52 10.30
N ASP A 6 -0.11 10.09 10.79
CA ASP A 6 -0.05 10.66 12.14
C ASP A 6 0.65 12.04 12.16
N GLY A 7 0.75 12.70 10.99
CA GLY A 7 1.58 13.90 10.82
C GLY A 7 3.06 13.63 10.53
N HIS A 8 3.46 12.35 10.38
CA HIS A 8 4.78 11.94 9.86
C HIS A 8 4.71 11.30 8.47
N MET A 9 5.82 11.39 7.74
CA MET A 9 5.93 10.88 6.37
C MET A 9 5.78 9.37 6.35
N LEU A 10 4.76 8.88 5.62
CA LEU A 10 4.52 7.45 5.41
C LEU A 10 5.80 6.80 4.90
N GLY A 11 6.25 5.71 5.53
CA GLY A 11 7.48 5.04 5.12
C GLY A 11 8.76 5.59 5.76
N ALA A 12 8.70 6.70 6.52
CA ALA A 12 9.91 7.32 7.07
C ALA A 12 10.70 6.43 8.03
N ASN A 13 9.99 5.55 8.76
CA ASN A 13 10.59 4.57 9.67
C ASN A 13 10.74 3.18 9.01
N GLY A 14 10.42 3.07 7.72
CA GLY A 14 10.45 1.83 6.96
C GLY A 14 11.81 1.52 6.36
N VAL A 15 11.88 0.38 5.67
CA VAL A 15 13.09 -0.02 4.93
C VAL A 15 13.10 0.63 3.54
N GLN A 16 14.30 0.96 3.05
CA GLN A 16 14.44 1.42 1.67
C GLN A 16 14.15 0.29 0.68
N THR A 17 13.22 0.50 -0.25
CA THR A 17 12.87 -0.46 -1.30
C THR A 17 12.44 0.28 -2.57
N SER A 18 12.85 -0.22 -3.73
CA SER A 18 12.43 0.33 -5.02
C SER A 18 10.96 0.03 -5.29
N SER A 19 10.65 -1.18 -5.75
CA SER A 19 9.29 -1.72 -5.84
C SER A 19 9.31 -3.20 -5.55
N LYS A 20 8.39 -3.65 -4.69
CA LYS A 20 8.29 -5.05 -4.31
C LYS A 20 6.85 -5.52 -4.28
N THR A 21 6.57 -6.56 -5.07
CA THR A 21 5.30 -7.27 -5.01
C THR A 21 5.19 -8.07 -3.72
N ILE A 22 4.16 -7.76 -2.92
CA ILE A 22 3.90 -8.38 -1.62
C ILE A 22 2.64 -9.25 -1.62
N TRP A 23 1.84 -9.18 -2.68
CA TRP A 23 0.71 -10.07 -2.94
C TRP A 23 0.47 -10.19 -4.45
N LYS A 24 0.02 -11.37 -4.86
CA LYS A 24 -0.43 -11.68 -6.22
C LYS A 24 -1.80 -12.32 -6.10
N GLY A 25 -2.73 -11.87 -6.91
CA GLY A 25 -4.02 -12.54 -7.06
C GLY A 25 -4.10 -13.30 -8.37
N VAL A 26 -5.29 -13.36 -8.94
CA VAL A 26 -5.54 -14.03 -10.22
C VAL A 26 -5.13 -13.15 -11.39
N GLY A 27 -4.27 -13.67 -12.25
CA GLY A 27 -3.78 -12.96 -13.44
C GLY A 27 -2.64 -11.98 -13.12
N LYS A 28 -2.80 -10.72 -13.52
CA LYS A 28 -1.82 -9.63 -13.33
C LYS A 28 -2.02 -8.83 -12.05
N GLU A 29 -3.10 -9.10 -11.32
CA GLU A 29 -3.45 -8.33 -10.14
C GLU A 29 -2.43 -8.53 -9.01
N ARG A 30 -2.06 -7.43 -8.35
CA ARG A 30 -0.98 -7.46 -7.36
C ARG A 30 -1.02 -6.26 -6.42
N ILE A 31 -0.38 -6.43 -5.28
CA ILE A 31 -0.06 -5.32 -4.36
C ILE A 31 1.45 -5.12 -4.38
N ASP A 32 1.86 -3.88 -4.63
CA ASP A 32 3.25 -3.45 -4.67
C ASP A 32 3.50 -2.37 -3.60
N VAL A 33 4.66 -2.45 -2.95
CA VAL A 33 5.13 -1.46 -1.98
C VAL A 33 6.45 -0.84 -2.44
N GLU A 34 6.56 0.48 -2.30
CA GLU A 34 7.73 1.27 -2.68
C GLU A 34 8.10 2.21 -1.53
N ASN A 35 9.38 2.33 -1.23
CA ASN A 35 9.90 3.27 -0.23
C ASN A 35 11.33 3.69 -0.64
N PRO A 36 11.48 4.46 -1.73
CA PRO A 36 12.78 4.65 -2.38
C PRO A 36 13.76 5.50 -1.55
N ALA A 37 13.26 6.38 -0.68
CA ALA A 37 14.07 7.25 0.17
C ALA A 37 13.34 7.54 1.51
N PRO A 38 13.37 6.61 2.48
CA PRO A 38 12.73 6.79 3.78
C PRO A 38 13.13 8.11 4.45
N GLY A 39 12.14 8.86 4.93
CA GLY A 39 12.34 10.14 5.62
C GLY A 39 12.55 11.34 4.69
N GLN A 40 12.74 11.11 3.38
CA GLN A 40 12.90 12.16 2.37
C GLN A 40 11.74 12.16 1.36
N ARG A 41 11.23 10.97 1.02
CA ARG A 41 10.09 10.77 0.12
C ARG A 41 9.11 9.79 0.77
N ALA A 42 7.83 10.15 0.74
CA ALA A 42 6.78 9.27 1.21
C ALA A 42 6.80 7.95 0.43
N GLY A 43 6.81 6.84 1.16
CA GLY A 43 6.56 5.53 0.59
C GLY A 43 5.11 5.40 0.12
N GLN A 44 4.84 4.35 -0.63
CA GLN A 44 3.53 4.07 -1.19
C GLN A 44 3.24 2.58 -1.14
N LEU A 45 1.97 2.26 -0.90
CA LEU A 45 1.41 0.94 -1.12
C LEU A 45 0.31 1.10 -2.16
N HIS A 46 0.28 0.21 -3.15
CA HIS A 46 -0.73 0.27 -4.19
C HIS A 46 -1.16 -1.11 -4.67
N TYR A 47 -2.42 -1.18 -5.08
CA TYR A 47 -2.98 -2.30 -5.81
C TYR A 47 -2.99 -1.98 -7.30
N GLN A 48 -2.62 -2.95 -8.14
CA GLN A 48 -2.79 -2.90 -9.58
C GLN A 48 -3.70 -4.02 -10.02
N ASP A 49 -4.73 -3.70 -10.81
CA ASP A 49 -5.70 -4.68 -11.30
C ASP A 49 -5.25 -5.36 -12.61
N ASN A 50 -6.07 -6.28 -13.11
CA ASN A 50 -5.83 -7.01 -14.35
C ASN A 50 -5.83 -6.13 -15.62
N LYS A 51 -6.31 -4.90 -15.54
CA LYS A 51 -6.36 -3.90 -16.62
C LYS A 51 -5.27 -2.84 -16.49
N ASP A 52 -4.30 -3.06 -15.60
CA ASP A 52 -3.22 -2.14 -15.29
C ASP A 52 -3.67 -0.81 -14.64
N ASN A 53 -4.89 -0.74 -14.09
CA ASN A 53 -5.31 0.39 -13.25
C ASN A 53 -4.59 0.33 -11.91
N LYS A 54 -4.09 1.49 -11.44
CA LYS A 54 -3.35 1.62 -10.18
C LYS A 54 -4.17 2.38 -9.14
N TYR A 55 -4.25 1.82 -7.94
CA TYR A 55 -4.98 2.40 -6.81
C TYR A 55 -4.06 2.52 -5.61
N LEU A 56 -3.90 3.74 -5.09
CA LEU A 56 -3.09 4.02 -3.91
C LEU A 56 -3.87 3.71 -2.64
N TYR A 57 -3.25 2.98 -1.73
CA TYR A 57 -3.82 2.72 -0.41
C TYR A 57 -3.61 3.95 0.47
N ASP A 58 -4.69 4.40 1.11
CA ASP A 58 -4.67 5.46 2.10
C ASP A 58 -4.82 4.86 3.51
N PRO A 59 -3.75 4.87 4.32
CA PRO A 59 -3.80 4.33 5.67
C PRO A 59 -4.71 5.13 6.62
N LYS A 60 -5.04 6.39 6.30
CA LYS A 60 -5.95 7.20 7.14
C LYS A 60 -7.38 6.71 7.08
N THR A 61 -7.82 6.35 5.88
CA THR A 61 -9.17 5.89 5.63
C THR A 61 -9.26 4.36 5.61
N ASP A 62 -8.12 3.67 5.76
CA ASP A 62 -7.99 2.21 5.61
C ASP A 62 -8.65 1.72 4.30
N SER A 63 -8.41 2.45 3.21
CA SER A 63 -9.12 2.23 1.95
C SER A 63 -8.27 2.59 0.72
N PHE A 64 -8.82 2.35 -0.47
CA PHE A 64 -8.36 2.90 -1.73
C PHE A 64 -9.38 3.97 -2.19
N PRO A 65 -9.18 5.26 -1.85
CA PRO A 65 -10.21 6.29 -2.01
C PRO A 65 -10.67 6.50 -3.47
N ASP A 66 -9.72 6.46 -4.41
CA ASP A 66 -9.98 6.66 -5.83
C ASP A 66 -10.34 5.36 -6.57
N ALA A 67 -10.57 4.27 -5.84
CA ALA A 67 -10.86 2.96 -6.41
C ALA A 67 -12.36 2.64 -6.42
N PRO A 68 -12.82 1.83 -7.41
CA PRO A 68 -14.16 1.28 -7.38
C PRO A 68 -14.44 0.49 -6.10
N LYS A 69 -15.73 0.41 -5.71
CA LYS A 69 -16.16 -0.36 -4.53
C LYS A 69 -15.65 -1.81 -4.56
N SER A 70 -15.56 -2.43 -5.73
CA SER A 70 -15.02 -3.79 -5.89
C SER A 70 -13.57 -3.94 -5.41
N VAL A 71 -12.73 -2.91 -5.56
CA VAL A 71 -11.35 -2.92 -5.06
C VAL A 71 -11.34 -2.83 -3.55
N ASN A 72 -12.13 -1.92 -2.97
CA ASN A 72 -12.23 -1.81 -1.51
C ASN A 72 -12.83 -3.08 -0.87
N ASN A 73 -13.70 -3.81 -1.57
CA ASN A 73 -14.19 -5.10 -1.10
C ASN A 73 -13.07 -6.16 -0.94
N LEU A 74 -11.94 -6.04 -1.66
CA LEU A 74 -10.78 -6.93 -1.50
C LEU A 74 -10.15 -6.80 -0.11
N LEU A 75 -10.36 -5.71 0.62
CA LEU A 75 -9.87 -5.55 1.99
C LEU A 75 -10.51 -6.55 2.97
N ASN A 76 -11.64 -7.17 2.60
CA ASN A 76 -12.26 -8.25 3.35
C ASN A 76 -11.60 -9.61 3.09
N ASP A 77 -10.79 -9.75 2.03
CA ASP A 77 -10.03 -10.96 1.79
C ASP A 77 -8.84 -11.04 2.78
N PRO A 78 -8.70 -12.12 3.56
CA PRO A 78 -7.64 -12.23 4.56
C PRO A 78 -6.23 -12.18 3.98
N SER A 79 -6.02 -12.71 2.77
CA SER A 79 -4.70 -12.73 2.13
C SER A 79 -4.31 -11.34 1.66
N PHE A 80 -5.26 -10.60 1.10
CA PHE A 80 -5.12 -9.23 0.67
C PHE A 80 -4.85 -8.31 1.87
N ARG A 81 -5.67 -8.40 2.92
CA ARG A 81 -5.49 -7.63 4.17
C ARG A 81 -4.15 -7.92 4.85
N LYS A 82 -3.73 -9.19 4.87
CA LYS A 82 -2.41 -9.58 5.40
C LYS A 82 -1.28 -8.91 4.61
N ALA A 83 -1.42 -8.78 3.30
CA ALA A 83 -0.43 -8.08 2.48
C ALA A 83 -0.42 -6.57 2.70
N ILE A 84 -1.58 -5.92 2.85
CA ILE A 84 -1.66 -4.52 3.29
C ILE A 84 -0.88 -4.35 4.61
N ASN A 85 -1.22 -5.15 5.62
CA ASN A 85 -0.56 -5.10 6.93
C ASN A 85 0.96 -5.33 6.81
N LYS A 86 1.39 -6.24 5.94
CA LYS A 86 2.81 -6.50 5.68
C LYS A 86 3.50 -5.28 5.06
N GLY A 87 2.90 -4.66 4.05
CA GLY A 87 3.42 -3.44 3.43
C GLY A 87 3.53 -2.30 4.43
N MET A 88 2.48 -2.06 5.20
CA MET A 88 2.45 -1.01 6.23
C MET A 88 3.50 -1.22 7.31
N THR A 89 3.55 -2.42 7.92
CA THR A 89 4.40 -2.66 9.11
C THR A 89 5.84 -3.02 8.78
N GLN A 90 6.09 -3.85 7.75
CA GLN A 90 7.43 -4.36 7.47
C GLN A 90 8.20 -3.50 6.47
N TYR A 91 7.50 -2.83 5.55
CA TYR A 91 8.15 -2.02 4.51
C TYR A 91 8.09 -0.53 4.81
N LEU A 92 6.92 -0.04 5.25
CA LEU A 92 6.72 1.37 5.55
C LEU A 92 6.99 1.73 7.02
N GLY A 93 7.16 0.73 7.89
CA GLY A 93 7.50 0.98 9.31
C GLY A 93 6.39 1.65 10.10
N GLU A 94 5.14 1.54 9.64
CA GLU A 94 3.98 2.04 10.35
C GLU A 94 3.61 1.10 11.50
N LYS A 95 3.26 1.67 12.65
CA LYS A 95 2.87 0.90 13.84
C LYS A 95 1.40 0.48 13.71
N LYS A 96 1.07 -0.66 14.33
CA LYS A 96 -0.31 -1.11 14.47
C LYS A 96 -1.04 -0.31 15.53
#